data_AF-A0A419E9B6-F1
#
_entry.id   AF-A0A419E9B6-F1
#
_cell.length_a   1.000
_cell.length_b   1.000
_cell.length_c   1.000
_cell.angle_alpha   90.00
_cell.angle_beta   90.00
_cell.angle_gamma   90.00
#
_symmetry.space_group_name_H-M   'P 1'
#
loop_
_entity.id
_entity.type
_entity.pdbx_description
1 polymer ?
#
loop_
_entity_poly.entity_id
_entity_poly.type
_entity_poly.pdbx_seq_one_letter_code
_entity_poly.pdbx_strand_id
1 'polypeptide(L)'
;MEFGKRLRFFRLQSIDPKTHKPLTQQKLGELLGLEMGDYGFSGAAISDWERGKSRIDASHRVVLLSLVKILNQHGGIKRPADAITLLESGNYRALNPQEAEKIFPGENIEGADPPPNSSNAHFPLGNLNFISPADYQAMLEESKKGPPPAWPRMAVSVVNKITSKISASRVLKAIVWIWIWLLAHFLLAPSLQWQALNTEGNVYSMVLYAAGTLALPPLIAALINTKDNAFWMEQKMRTSTALRLYVHQGAYVGFHVGYFLAFGVTSVQVLAGLSAIPWIEMIKTIIPIIISYTSAQIVPYNLWLAYRRLDIRDGGIFFIFALLGPLWALFFLEFHEVFSNPLTRAVVILLAVTILVTPQTIKYRIKGSQT
;
A
#
# COMPACT_ATOMS: atom_id res chain seq x y z
N MET A 1 -17.87 20.12 -8.94
CA MET A 1 -18.08 20.24 -10.40
C MET A 1 -17.27 21.39 -11.00
N GLU A 2 -17.00 22.44 -10.22
CA GLU A 2 -16.23 23.63 -10.67
C GLU A 2 -14.78 23.34 -11.09
N PHE A 3 -14.06 22.47 -10.39
CA PHE A 3 -12.70 22.04 -10.79
C PHE A 3 -12.62 21.57 -12.24
N GLY A 4 -13.50 20.64 -12.65
CA GLY A 4 -13.48 20.07 -13.99
C GLY A 4 -13.73 21.12 -15.09
N LYS A 5 -14.61 22.09 -14.84
CA LYS A 5 -14.87 23.21 -15.76
C LYS A 5 -13.65 24.12 -15.89
N ARG A 6 -13.00 24.48 -14.76
CA ARG A 6 -11.80 25.30 -14.76
C ARG A 6 -10.61 24.60 -15.41
N LEU A 7 -10.44 23.31 -15.15
CA LEU A 7 -9.42 22.49 -15.82
C LEU A 7 -9.63 22.50 -17.34
N ARG A 8 -10.87 22.27 -17.80
CA ARG A 8 -11.20 22.33 -19.23
C ARG A 8 -10.92 23.72 -19.82
N PHE A 9 -11.29 24.77 -19.10
CA PHE A 9 -11.03 26.15 -19.51
C PHE A 9 -9.52 26.39 -19.73
N PHE A 10 -8.70 26.11 -18.72
CA PHE A 10 -7.25 26.31 -18.82
C PHE A 10 -6.60 25.41 -19.87
N ARG A 11 -7.04 24.16 -20.02
CA ARG A 11 -6.55 23.28 -21.10
C ARG A 11 -6.85 23.86 -22.49
N LEU A 12 -8.03 24.44 -22.70
CA LEU A 12 -8.39 25.05 -23.99
C LEU A 12 -7.63 26.35 -24.27
N GLN A 13 -7.09 27.00 -23.24
CA GLN A 13 -6.19 28.15 -23.37
C GLN A 13 -4.72 27.73 -23.57
N SER A 14 -4.36 26.52 -23.19
CA SER A 14 -3.02 25.96 -23.41
C SER A 14 -2.82 25.58 -24.87
N ILE A 15 -1.71 26.02 -25.48
CA ILE A 15 -1.35 25.73 -26.88
C ILE A 15 -0.26 24.66 -26.96
N ASP A 16 -0.49 23.64 -27.79
CA ASP A 16 0.54 22.65 -28.13
C ASP A 16 1.58 23.29 -29.06
N PRO A 17 2.87 23.35 -28.69
CA PRO A 17 3.91 23.95 -29.52
C PRO A 17 4.13 23.19 -30.84
N LYS A 18 3.76 21.90 -30.93
CA LYS A 18 3.94 21.11 -32.15
C LYS A 18 2.82 21.34 -33.17
N THR A 19 1.59 21.47 -32.69
CA THR A 19 0.42 21.55 -33.57
C THR A 19 -0.16 22.96 -33.69
N HIS A 20 0.29 23.89 -32.84
CA HIS A 20 -0.27 25.24 -32.67
C HIS A 20 -1.78 25.26 -32.40
N LYS A 21 -2.33 24.15 -31.89
CA LYS A 21 -3.74 24.01 -31.52
C LYS A 21 -3.88 23.91 -30.00
N PRO A 22 -5.09 24.17 -29.45
CA PRO A 22 -5.36 23.91 -28.04
C PRO A 22 -5.03 22.47 -27.64
N LEU A 23 -4.50 22.27 -26.42
CA LEU A 23 -4.19 20.94 -25.90
C LEU A 23 -5.44 20.07 -25.90
N THR A 24 -5.35 18.87 -26.49
CA THR A 24 -6.42 17.86 -26.38
C THR A 24 -6.36 17.16 -25.02
N GLN A 25 -7.45 16.50 -24.61
CA GLN A 25 -7.46 15.69 -23.37
C GLN A 25 -6.39 14.59 -23.43
N GLN A 26 -6.23 13.95 -24.59
CA GLN A 26 -5.19 12.94 -24.83
C GLN A 26 -3.79 13.53 -24.67
N LYS A 27 -3.53 14.70 -25.27
CA LYS A 27 -2.21 15.32 -25.19
C LYS A 27 -1.85 15.77 -23.78
N LEU A 28 -2.82 16.33 -23.04
CA LEU A 28 -2.61 16.69 -21.63
C LEU A 28 -2.31 15.44 -20.77
N GLY A 29 -3.00 14.32 -21.00
CA GLY A 29 -2.73 13.06 -20.31
C GLY A 29 -1.32 12.53 -20.60
N GLU A 30 -0.91 12.54 -21.87
CA GLU A 30 0.45 12.14 -22.30
C GLU A 30 1.54 12.99 -21.61
N LEU A 31 1.40 14.32 -21.63
CA LEU A 31 2.34 15.24 -20.97
C LEU A 31 2.40 15.01 -19.45
N LEU A 32 1.24 14.76 -18.83
CA LEU A 32 1.17 14.47 -17.40
C LEU A 32 1.85 13.14 -17.06
N GLY A 33 1.71 12.12 -17.90
CA GLY A 33 2.43 10.86 -17.74
C GLY A 33 3.94 11.03 -17.86
N LEU A 34 4.40 11.79 -18.86
CA LEU A 34 5.83 12.09 -19.06
C LEU A 34 6.43 12.83 -17.85
N GLU A 35 5.73 13.84 -17.32
CA GLU A 35 6.19 14.61 -16.15
C GLU A 35 6.26 13.76 -14.88
N MET A 36 5.38 12.76 -14.74
CA MET A 36 5.34 11.87 -13.56
C MET A 36 6.33 10.71 -13.64
N GLY A 37 7.00 10.50 -14.78
CA GLY A 37 7.87 9.34 -15.01
C GLY A 37 7.11 8.00 -15.14
N ASP A 38 5.78 8.06 -15.18
CA ASP A 38 4.88 6.92 -15.30
C ASP A 38 3.92 7.20 -16.47
N TYR A 39 3.87 6.32 -17.47
CA TYR A 39 2.99 6.43 -18.65
C TYR A 39 1.47 6.34 -18.34
N GLY A 40 1.05 6.61 -17.10
CA GLY A 40 -0.21 6.16 -16.50
C GLY A 40 -1.43 7.06 -16.72
N PHE A 41 -1.28 8.30 -17.19
CA PHE A 41 -2.43 9.19 -17.34
C PHE A 41 -2.96 9.18 -18.78
N SER A 42 -4.08 8.49 -18.98
CA SER A 42 -4.79 8.49 -20.26
C SER A 42 -5.63 9.75 -20.44
N GLY A 43 -5.93 10.10 -21.71
CA GLY A 43 -6.92 11.15 -22.00
C GLY A 43 -8.30 10.90 -21.39
N ALA A 44 -8.64 9.63 -21.10
CA ALA A 44 -9.88 9.28 -20.40
C ALA A 44 -9.90 9.78 -18.95
N ALA A 45 -8.76 9.72 -18.24
CA ALA A 45 -8.65 10.26 -16.89
C ALA A 45 -8.88 11.78 -16.88
N ILE A 46 -8.27 12.50 -17.83
CA ILE A 46 -8.51 13.95 -18.01
C ILE A 46 -10.00 14.21 -18.28
N SER A 47 -10.61 13.43 -19.18
CA SER A 47 -12.03 13.54 -19.51
C SER A 47 -12.94 13.32 -18.29
N ASP A 48 -12.59 12.38 -17.42
CA ASP A 48 -13.34 12.11 -16.20
C ASP A 48 -13.20 13.23 -15.17
N TRP A 49 -12.00 13.82 -15.02
CA TRP A 49 -11.79 14.99 -14.17
C TRP A 49 -12.56 16.22 -14.68
N GLU A 50 -12.51 16.48 -15.99
CA GLU A 50 -13.22 17.61 -16.61
C GLU A 50 -14.75 17.48 -16.47
N ARG A 51 -15.28 16.26 -16.55
CA ARG A 51 -16.70 15.97 -16.33
C ARG A 51 -17.08 15.87 -14.85
N GLY A 52 -16.10 15.87 -13.95
CA GLY A 52 -16.30 15.64 -12.52
C GLY A 52 -16.75 14.22 -12.16
N LYS A 53 -16.51 13.24 -13.03
CA LYS A 53 -16.78 11.81 -12.77
C LYS A 53 -15.77 11.21 -11.80
N SER A 54 -14.54 11.72 -11.78
CA SER A 54 -13.51 11.36 -10.80
C SER A 54 -12.81 12.61 -10.29
N ARG A 55 -12.06 12.47 -9.20
CA ARG A 55 -11.24 13.53 -8.60
C ARG A 55 -9.81 13.02 -8.43
N ILE A 56 -8.86 13.94 -8.44
CA ILE A 56 -7.48 13.64 -8.08
C ILE A 56 -7.46 13.55 -6.55
N ASP A 57 -6.84 12.49 -6.00
CA ASP A 57 -6.73 12.36 -4.55
C ASP A 57 -5.85 13.49 -3.99
N ALA A 58 -6.28 14.12 -2.89
CA ALA A 58 -5.54 15.23 -2.27
C ALA A 58 -4.14 14.80 -1.78
N SER A 59 -3.95 13.51 -1.47
CA SER A 59 -2.64 12.94 -1.13
C SER A 59 -1.70 12.87 -2.33
N HIS A 60 -2.22 12.85 -3.57
CA HIS A 60 -1.44 12.86 -4.80
C HIS A 60 -1.07 14.29 -5.23
N ARG A 61 -0.49 15.06 -4.30
CA ARG A 61 -0.12 16.46 -4.51
C ARG A 61 0.78 16.66 -5.73
N VAL A 62 1.67 15.71 -6.00
CA VAL A 62 2.58 15.76 -7.16
C VAL A 62 1.80 15.84 -8.48
N VAL A 63 0.71 15.07 -8.63
CA VAL A 63 -0.14 15.11 -9.84
C VAL A 63 -0.77 16.48 -10.04
N LEU A 64 -1.24 17.11 -8.96
CA LEU A 64 -1.81 18.46 -9.01
C LEU A 64 -0.76 19.51 -9.40
N LEU A 65 0.45 19.43 -8.84
CA LEU A 65 1.54 20.35 -9.18
C LEU A 65 2.01 20.17 -10.63
N SER A 66 2.17 18.93 -11.09
CA SER A 66 2.51 18.61 -12.48
C SER A 66 1.45 19.11 -13.45
N LEU A 67 0.17 18.97 -13.11
CA LEU A 67 -0.94 19.49 -13.91
C LEU A 67 -0.87 21.01 -14.05
N VAL A 68 -0.67 21.75 -12.95
CA VAL A 68 -0.53 23.20 -12.97
C VAL A 68 0.71 23.62 -13.77
N LYS A 69 1.84 22.93 -13.58
CA LYS A 69 3.09 23.17 -14.31
C LYS A 69 2.91 23.02 -15.82
N ILE A 70 2.29 21.93 -16.28
CA ILE A 70 2.04 21.70 -17.72
C ILE A 70 1.12 22.78 -18.28
N LEU A 71 0.04 23.13 -17.56
CA LEU A 71 -0.87 24.19 -18.01
C LEU A 71 -0.16 25.56 -18.09
N ASN A 72 0.78 25.85 -17.19
CA ASN A 72 1.62 27.04 -17.25
C ASN A 72 2.58 27.02 -18.45
N GLN A 73 3.33 25.94 -18.62
CA GLN A 73 4.32 25.80 -19.70
C GLN A 73 3.69 25.96 -21.10
N HIS A 74 2.43 25.57 -21.24
CA HIS A 74 1.67 25.72 -22.48
C HIS A 74 0.81 27.00 -22.54
N GLY A 75 0.97 27.93 -21.60
CA GLY A 75 0.35 29.26 -21.62
C GLY A 75 -1.12 29.34 -21.19
N GLY A 76 -1.68 28.24 -20.67
CA GLY A 76 -3.06 28.20 -20.18
C GLY A 76 -3.23 28.87 -18.81
N ILE A 77 -2.27 28.67 -17.89
CA ILE A 77 -2.24 29.33 -16.58
C ILE A 77 -1.05 30.29 -16.57
N LYS A 78 -1.30 31.60 -16.55
CA LYS A 78 -0.23 32.60 -16.65
C LYS A 78 0.23 33.12 -15.31
N ARG A 79 -0.66 33.12 -14.30
CA ARG A 79 -0.40 33.73 -12.99
C ARG A 79 -0.63 32.72 -11.85
N PRO A 80 0.09 32.84 -10.72
CA PRO A 80 -0.14 32.04 -9.52
C PRO A 80 -1.58 32.09 -9.02
N ALA A 81 -2.24 33.26 -9.12
CA ALA A 81 -3.63 33.43 -8.71
C ALA A 81 -4.60 32.51 -9.49
N ASP A 82 -4.34 32.27 -10.78
CA ASP A 82 -5.15 31.36 -11.61
C ASP A 82 -4.96 29.91 -11.16
N ALA A 83 -3.73 29.53 -10.78
CA ALA A 83 -3.42 28.21 -10.24
C ALA A 83 -4.08 27.98 -8.88
N ILE A 84 -4.03 28.97 -7.98
CA ILE A 84 -4.70 28.92 -6.67
C ILE A 84 -6.20 28.74 -6.87
N THR A 85 -6.80 29.55 -7.74
CA THR A 85 -8.24 29.47 -8.06
C THR A 85 -8.62 28.10 -8.63
N LEU A 86 -7.78 27.52 -9.51
CA LEU A 86 -7.98 26.16 -10.01
C LEU A 86 -7.98 25.14 -8.87
N LEU A 87 -6.96 25.18 -8.00
CA LEU A 87 -6.82 24.23 -6.89
C LEU A 87 -7.96 24.33 -5.88
N GLU A 88 -8.34 25.54 -5.49
CA GLU A 88 -9.43 25.80 -4.54
C GLU A 88 -10.78 25.34 -5.07
N SER A 89 -11.03 25.46 -6.38
CA SER A 89 -12.27 24.96 -7.00
C SER A 89 -12.43 23.42 -6.92
N GLY A 90 -11.33 22.72 -6.60
CA GLY A 90 -11.30 21.29 -6.30
C GLY A 90 -11.21 20.95 -4.81
N ASN A 91 -11.28 21.94 -3.92
CA ASN A 91 -10.98 21.84 -2.49
C ASN A 91 -9.56 21.32 -2.21
N TYR A 92 -8.59 21.65 -3.06
CA TYR A 92 -7.18 21.35 -2.82
C TYR A 92 -6.48 22.52 -2.12
N ARG A 93 -5.40 22.23 -1.40
CA ARG A 93 -4.55 23.25 -0.78
C ARG A 93 -3.97 24.19 -1.84
N ALA A 94 -3.97 25.50 -1.57
CA ALA A 94 -3.26 26.48 -2.39
C ALA A 94 -1.75 26.16 -2.53
N LEU A 95 -1.08 26.76 -3.50
CA LEU A 95 0.37 26.61 -3.65
C LEU A 95 1.08 27.26 -2.45
N ASN A 96 2.08 26.58 -1.88
CA ASN A 96 3.00 27.23 -0.96
C ASN A 96 4.07 28.02 -1.74
N PRO A 97 4.83 28.92 -1.10
CA PRO A 97 5.83 29.74 -1.79
C PRO A 97 6.87 28.93 -2.57
N GLN A 98 7.30 27.77 -2.05
CA GLN A 98 8.29 26.91 -2.72
C GLN A 98 7.71 26.20 -3.95
N GLU A 99 6.46 25.74 -3.88
CA GLU A 99 5.74 25.10 -4.98
C GLU A 99 5.51 26.11 -6.11
N ALA A 100 5.14 27.34 -5.73
CA ALA A 100 4.85 28.37 -6.71
C ALA A 100 6.12 28.96 -7.32
N GLU A 101 7.22 29.14 -6.58
CA GLU A 101 8.52 29.55 -7.17
C GLU A 101 9.01 28.53 -8.22
N LYS A 102 8.75 27.24 -8.01
CA LYS A 102 9.10 26.19 -8.98
C LYS A 102 8.27 26.26 -10.27
N ILE A 103 7.04 26.77 -10.21
CA ILE A 103 6.10 26.79 -11.35
C ILE A 103 6.09 28.17 -12.03
N PHE A 104 6.26 29.24 -11.26
CA PHE A 104 6.21 30.65 -11.64
C PHE A 104 7.48 31.37 -11.16
N PRO A 105 8.66 31.05 -11.71
CA PRO A 105 9.91 31.62 -11.24
C PRO A 105 9.91 33.15 -11.43
N GLY A 106 10.20 33.88 -10.35
CA GLY A 106 10.30 35.35 -10.36
C GLY A 106 8.98 36.11 -10.21
N GLU A 107 7.84 35.44 -9.98
CA GLU A 107 6.58 36.10 -9.62
C GLU A 107 6.40 36.15 -8.09
N ASN A 108 6.38 37.35 -7.52
CA ASN A 108 6.03 37.54 -6.10
C ASN A 108 4.55 37.24 -5.87
N ILE A 109 4.27 36.31 -4.96
CA ILE A 109 2.90 35.92 -4.61
C ILE A 109 2.47 36.78 -3.43
N GLU A 110 1.93 37.96 -3.73
CA GLU A 110 1.24 38.76 -2.73
C GLU A 110 0.00 38.00 -2.25
N GLY A 111 -0.04 37.66 -0.95
CA GLY A 111 -1.17 36.95 -0.32
C GLY A 111 -0.91 35.47 0.04
N ALA A 112 0.30 34.95 -0.17
CA ALA A 112 0.69 33.68 0.45
C ALA A 112 1.04 33.93 1.92
N ASP A 113 0.06 33.80 2.82
CA ASP A 113 0.34 33.81 4.26
C ASP A 113 1.46 32.80 4.55
N PRO A 114 2.54 33.22 5.26
CA PRO A 114 3.57 32.28 5.66
C PRO A 114 2.89 31.17 6.47
N PRO A 115 3.20 29.88 6.20
CA PRO A 115 2.63 28.81 6.99
C PRO A 115 2.94 29.07 8.47
N PRO A 116 1.98 28.82 9.40
CA PRO A 116 2.24 29.00 10.82
C PRO A 116 3.51 28.23 11.17
N ASN A 117 4.50 28.96 11.70
CA ASN A 117 5.86 28.53 11.98
C ASN A 117 5.91 27.10 12.55
N SER A 118 6.07 26.10 11.69
CA SER A 118 6.35 24.73 12.11
C SER A 118 7.85 24.65 12.34
N SER A 119 8.27 24.97 13.57
CA SER A 119 9.63 24.67 14.01
C SER A 119 9.92 23.20 13.73
N ASN A 120 10.84 22.94 12.80
CA ASN A 120 11.32 21.62 12.41
C ASN A 120 12.15 21.00 13.55
N ALA A 121 11.51 20.63 14.66
CA ALA A 121 12.00 19.56 15.50
C ALA A 121 11.61 18.26 14.82
N HIS A 122 12.52 17.72 14.00
CA HIS A 122 12.40 16.38 13.43
C HIS A 122 12.50 15.33 14.55
N PHE A 123 11.39 15.11 15.25
CA PHE A 123 11.18 13.87 16.00
C PHE A 123 10.78 12.78 15.00
N PRO A 124 11.41 11.58 15.03
CA PRO A 124 11.16 10.48 14.10
C PRO A 124 9.83 9.74 14.37
N LEU A 125 8.84 10.41 14.98
CA LEU A 125 7.46 9.96 15.12
C LEU A 125 6.56 10.66 14.06
N GLY A 126 7.12 10.88 12.87
CA GLY A 126 6.55 11.65 11.76
C GLY A 126 5.35 11.01 11.10
N ASN A 127 4.25 10.88 11.84
CA ASN A 127 2.88 10.92 11.32
C ASN A 127 1.87 11.11 12.47
N LEU A 128 2.14 12.04 13.39
CA LEU A 128 1.16 12.48 14.40
C LEU A 128 0.08 13.42 13.80
N ASN A 129 -0.36 13.17 12.55
CA ASN A 129 -1.54 13.82 11.96
C ASN A 129 -2.86 13.45 12.67
N PHE A 130 -2.81 12.74 13.80
CA PHE A 130 -3.97 12.35 14.60
C PHE A 130 -4.52 13.47 15.48
N ILE A 131 -3.73 14.52 15.74
CA ILE A 131 -4.12 15.69 16.53
C ILE A 131 -4.13 16.88 15.59
N SER A 132 -5.31 17.45 15.35
CA SER A 132 -5.43 18.66 14.55
C SER A 132 -4.71 19.82 15.25
N PRO A 133 -4.21 20.83 14.52
CA PRO A 133 -3.62 22.02 15.13
C PRO A 133 -4.56 22.69 16.15
N ALA A 134 -5.87 22.66 15.89
CA ALA A 134 -6.89 23.17 16.81
C ALA A 134 -7.00 22.33 18.10
N ASP A 135 -6.99 20.99 18.00
CA ASP A 135 -6.99 20.10 19.17
C ASP A 135 -5.74 20.31 20.03
N TYR A 136 -4.56 20.52 19.40
CA TYR A 136 -3.32 20.76 20.12
C TYR A 136 -3.34 22.09 20.90
N GLN A 137 -3.86 23.16 20.29
CA GLN A 137 -4.01 24.45 20.97
C GLN A 137 -5.00 24.36 22.15
N ALA A 138 -6.11 23.65 21.97
CA ALA A 138 -7.07 23.40 23.06
C ALA A 138 -6.42 22.64 24.22
N MET A 139 -5.61 21.61 23.94
CA MET A 139 -4.86 20.85 24.96
C MET A 139 -3.84 21.71 25.70
N LEU A 140 -3.14 22.60 24.99
CA LEU A 140 -2.18 23.55 25.58
C LEU A 140 -2.89 24.48 26.56
N GLU A 141 -4.00 25.09 26.14
CA GLU A 141 -4.78 26.01 26.99
C GLU A 141 -5.39 25.30 28.21
N GLU A 142 -5.86 24.05 28.04
CA GLU A 142 -6.34 23.23 29.15
C GLU A 142 -5.22 22.87 30.14
N SER A 143 -4.02 22.55 29.63
CA SER A 143 -2.87 22.18 30.47
C SER A 143 -2.36 23.31 31.37
N LYS A 144 -2.58 24.58 30.96
CA LYS A 144 -2.21 25.79 31.71
C LYS A 144 -3.11 26.06 32.93
N LYS A 145 -4.31 25.48 32.99
CA LYS A 145 -5.30 25.73 34.07
C LYS A 145 -4.98 25.04 35.41
N GLY A 146 -3.88 24.30 35.52
CA GLY A 146 -3.50 23.57 36.75
C GLY A 146 -2.12 23.95 37.31
N PRO A 147 -1.71 23.38 38.46
CA PRO A 147 -0.43 23.68 39.09
C PRO A 147 0.75 23.32 38.18
N PRO A 148 1.84 24.11 38.15
CA PRO A 148 3.03 23.76 37.37
C PRO A 148 3.66 22.45 37.89
N PRO A 149 4.27 21.63 37.00
CA PRO A 149 4.44 21.85 35.57
C PRO A 149 3.24 21.38 34.72
N ALA A 150 3.03 22.00 33.55
CA ALA A 150 1.89 21.71 32.66
C ALA A 150 2.05 20.44 31.80
N TRP A 151 3.29 19.98 31.59
CA TRP A 151 3.57 18.86 30.68
C TRP A 151 2.93 17.52 31.06
N PRO A 152 2.76 17.12 32.35
CA PRO A 152 2.12 15.85 32.69
C PRO A 152 0.64 15.84 32.28
N ARG A 153 -0.06 16.97 32.43
CA ARG A 153 -1.46 17.11 31.99
C ARG A 153 -1.58 17.07 30.47
N MET A 154 -0.63 17.68 29.76
CA MET A 154 -0.57 17.61 28.31
C MET A 154 -0.39 16.16 27.84
N ALA A 155 0.51 15.40 28.48
CA ALA A 155 0.69 13.98 28.20
C ALA A 155 -0.59 13.16 28.45
N VAL A 156 -1.28 13.38 29.58
CA VAL A 156 -2.56 12.71 29.88
C VAL A 156 -3.65 13.08 28.88
N SER A 157 -3.77 14.35 28.47
CA SER A 157 -4.78 14.78 27.49
C SER A 157 -4.51 14.19 26.10
N VAL A 158 -3.23 14.14 25.68
CA VAL A 158 -2.81 13.45 24.44
C VAL A 158 -3.17 11.97 24.50
N VAL A 159 -2.82 11.28 25.58
CA VAL A 159 -3.17 9.87 25.77
C VAL A 159 -4.68 9.68 25.75
N ASN A 160 -5.46 10.49 26.48
CA ASN A 160 -6.92 10.42 26.52
C ASN A 160 -7.57 10.70 25.17
N LYS A 161 -7.03 11.62 24.37
CA LYS A 161 -7.55 11.89 23.02
C LYS A 161 -7.22 10.76 22.05
N ILE A 162 -6.04 10.16 22.18
CA ILE A 162 -5.65 8.97 21.41
C ILE A 162 -6.57 7.81 21.81
N THR A 163 -6.72 7.52 23.11
CA THR A 163 -7.52 6.40 23.60
C THR A 163 -9.01 6.59 23.38
N SER A 164 -9.55 7.80 23.47
CA SER A 164 -10.97 8.07 23.15
C SER A 164 -11.33 7.87 21.68
N LYS A 165 -10.36 8.02 20.76
CA LYS A 165 -10.52 7.66 19.34
C LYS A 165 -10.37 6.15 19.08
N ILE A 166 -9.89 5.38 20.06
CA ILE A 166 -9.78 3.94 19.97
C ILE A 166 -11.13 3.34 20.41
N SER A 167 -11.96 2.99 19.44
CA SER A 167 -13.17 2.21 19.73
C SER A 167 -12.81 0.85 20.34
N ALA A 168 -13.66 0.32 21.22
CA ALA A 168 -13.48 -1.03 21.79
C ALA A 168 -13.27 -2.09 20.70
N SER A 169 -13.93 -1.94 19.55
CA SER A 169 -13.73 -2.80 18.38
C SER A 169 -12.32 -2.73 17.79
N ARG A 170 -11.65 -1.56 17.81
CA ARG A 170 -10.26 -1.42 17.36
C ARG A 170 -9.29 -2.06 18.35
N VAL A 171 -9.52 -1.90 19.66
CA VAL A 171 -8.72 -2.59 20.70
C VAL A 171 -8.82 -4.09 20.52
N LEU A 172 -10.05 -4.62 20.44
CA LEU A 172 -10.28 -6.05 20.26
C LEU A 172 -9.60 -6.57 18.99
N LYS A 173 -9.72 -5.84 17.88
CA LYS A 173 -9.04 -6.20 16.63
C LYS A 173 -7.51 -6.19 16.77
N ALA A 174 -6.94 -5.22 17.50
CA ALA A 174 -5.50 -5.18 17.77
C ALA A 174 -5.05 -6.37 18.64
N ILE A 175 -5.82 -6.73 19.68
CA ILE A 175 -5.55 -7.91 20.50
C ILE A 175 -5.58 -9.18 19.64
N VAL A 176 -6.59 -9.34 18.78
CA VAL A 176 -6.65 -10.50 17.87
C VAL A 176 -5.45 -10.53 16.93
N TRP A 177 -4.98 -9.38 16.42
CA TRP A 177 -3.76 -9.32 15.62
C TRP A 177 -2.50 -9.75 16.39
N ILE A 178 -2.37 -9.35 17.66
CA ILE A 178 -1.27 -9.80 18.52
C ILE A 178 -1.31 -11.33 18.67
N TRP A 179 -2.49 -11.91 18.91
CA TRP A 179 -2.66 -13.36 18.99
C TRP A 179 -2.33 -14.08 17.68
N ILE A 180 -2.78 -13.57 16.53
CA ILE A 180 -2.42 -14.13 15.21
C ILE A 180 -0.91 -14.08 15.01
N TRP A 181 -0.26 -13.00 15.41
CA TRP A 181 1.20 -12.87 15.30
C TRP A 181 1.94 -13.85 16.21
N LEU A 182 1.56 -13.97 17.48
CA LEU A 182 2.14 -14.96 18.39
C LEU A 182 1.95 -16.39 17.88
N LEU A 183 0.75 -16.70 17.38
CA LEU A 183 0.45 -18.00 16.78
C LEU A 183 1.27 -18.25 15.53
N ALA A 184 1.43 -17.24 14.65
CA ALA A 184 2.27 -17.35 13.46
C ALA A 184 3.74 -17.56 13.83
N HIS A 185 4.25 -16.86 14.83
CA HIS A 185 5.60 -17.06 15.32
C HIS A 185 5.80 -18.50 15.81
N PHE A 186 4.87 -19.00 16.64
CA PHE A 186 4.90 -20.36 17.15
C PHE A 186 4.85 -21.43 16.04
N LEU A 187 3.98 -21.25 15.04
CA LEU A 187 3.76 -22.25 13.99
C LEU A 187 4.81 -22.21 12.86
N LEU A 188 5.43 -21.05 12.61
CA LEU A 188 6.32 -20.86 11.45
C LEU A 188 7.80 -20.76 11.80
N ALA A 189 8.17 -20.26 12.98
CA ALA A 189 9.58 -20.11 13.33
C ALA A 189 10.36 -21.43 13.26
N PRO A 190 9.83 -22.58 13.73
CA PRO A 190 10.53 -23.87 13.63
C PRO A 190 10.79 -24.27 12.18
N SER A 191 9.83 -24.07 11.27
CA SER A 191 9.99 -24.44 9.86
C SER A 191 10.95 -23.53 9.09
N LEU A 192 11.16 -22.30 9.56
CA LEU A 192 12.22 -21.43 9.04
C LEU A 192 13.61 -21.89 9.51
N GLN A 193 13.70 -22.55 10.66
CA GLN A 193 14.96 -23.05 11.25
C GLN A 193 15.23 -24.53 11.01
N TRP A 194 14.39 -25.19 10.20
CA TRP A 194 14.40 -26.63 9.98
C TRP A 194 15.79 -27.21 9.64
N GLN A 195 16.64 -26.46 8.94
CA GLN A 195 17.99 -26.89 8.55
C GLN A 195 18.93 -27.21 9.71
N ALA A 196 18.65 -26.70 10.91
CA ALA A 196 19.46 -26.95 12.11
C ALA A 196 18.94 -28.12 12.96
N LEU A 197 17.85 -28.76 12.55
CA LEU A 197 17.16 -29.78 13.34
C LEU A 197 17.54 -31.19 12.87
N ASN A 198 17.44 -32.15 13.79
CA ASN A 198 17.48 -33.57 13.47
C ASN A 198 16.20 -34.00 12.73
N THR A 199 16.16 -35.23 12.23
CA THR A 199 15.01 -35.78 11.48
C THR A 199 13.68 -35.62 12.22
N GLU A 200 13.65 -35.89 13.53
CA GLU A 200 12.44 -35.73 14.35
C GLU A 200 11.99 -34.25 14.44
N GLY A 201 12.93 -33.34 14.67
CA GLY A 201 12.66 -31.90 14.71
C GLY A 201 12.18 -31.35 13.37
N ASN A 202 12.62 -31.94 12.26
CA ASN A 202 12.13 -31.60 10.92
C ASN A 202 10.68 -32.00 10.71
N VAL A 203 10.32 -33.23 11.07
CA VAL A 203 8.93 -33.70 11.00
C VAL A 203 8.03 -32.80 11.82
N TYR A 204 8.42 -32.52 13.07
CA TYR A 204 7.67 -31.62 13.94
C TYR A 204 7.50 -30.22 13.33
N SER A 205 8.58 -29.63 12.82
CA SER A 205 8.55 -28.30 12.21
C SER A 205 7.66 -28.23 10.97
N MET A 206 7.67 -29.28 10.14
CA MET A 206 6.83 -29.33 8.94
C MET A 206 5.35 -29.57 9.28
N VAL A 207 5.06 -30.33 10.34
CA VAL A 207 3.69 -30.45 10.88
C VAL A 207 3.18 -29.10 11.39
N LEU A 208 3.99 -28.35 12.14
CA LEU A 208 3.61 -27.01 12.59
C LEU A 208 3.41 -26.04 11.43
N TYR A 209 4.26 -26.09 10.41
CA TYR A 209 4.09 -25.31 9.19
C TYR A 209 2.78 -25.66 8.46
N ALA A 210 2.49 -26.95 8.27
CA ALA A 210 1.23 -27.40 7.68
C ALA A 210 0.03 -26.89 8.49
N ALA A 211 0.07 -27.00 9.82
CA ALA A 211 -0.98 -26.46 10.69
C ALA A 211 -1.12 -24.92 10.56
N GLY A 212 0.01 -24.20 10.53
CA GLY A 212 0.03 -22.75 10.36
C GLY A 212 -0.55 -22.29 9.04
N THR A 213 -0.18 -22.94 7.94
CA THR A 213 -0.72 -22.63 6.61
C THR A 213 -2.22 -22.92 6.51
N LEU A 214 -2.76 -23.88 7.26
CA LEU A 214 -4.19 -24.16 7.30
C LEU A 214 -4.96 -23.21 8.22
N ALA A 215 -4.38 -22.78 9.34
CA ALA A 215 -5.07 -22.00 10.37
C ALA A 215 -4.95 -20.48 10.19
N LEU A 216 -3.76 -19.96 9.86
CA LEU A 216 -3.48 -18.52 9.87
C LEU A 216 -4.21 -17.76 8.76
N PRO A 217 -4.22 -18.20 7.47
CA PRO A 217 -4.91 -17.46 6.42
C PRO A 217 -6.41 -17.30 6.66
N PRO A 218 -7.16 -18.32 7.14
CA PRO A 218 -8.56 -18.14 7.55
C PRO A 218 -8.76 -17.12 8.66
N LEU A 219 -7.91 -17.11 9.69
CA LEU A 219 -7.98 -16.13 10.78
C LEU A 219 -7.74 -14.71 10.25
N ILE A 220 -6.74 -14.53 9.39
CA ILE A 220 -6.42 -13.24 8.75
C ILE A 220 -7.59 -12.77 7.87
N ALA A 221 -8.14 -13.67 7.04
CA ALA A 221 -9.29 -13.37 6.18
C ALA A 221 -10.54 -12.99 6.98
N ALA A 222 -10.77 -13.62 8.13
CA ALA A 222 -11.90 -13.31 9.01
C ALA A 222 -11.86 -11.86 9.53
N LEU A 223 -10.66 -11.28 9.69
CA LEU A 223 -10.46 -9.89 10.12
C LEU A 223 -10.70 -8.84 9.03
N ILE A 224 -10.85 -9.25 7.77
CA ILE A 224 -11.17 -8.35 6.66
C ILE A 224 -12.64 -7.96 6.73
N ASN A 225 -12.89 -6.66 6.88
CA ASN A 225 -14.23 -6.10 6.87
C ASN A 225 -14.66 -5.78 5.43
N THR A 226 -15.39 -6.70 4.82
CA THR A 226 -15.99 -6.49 3.51
C THR A 226 -17.34 -5.78 3.56
N LYS A 227 -17.99 -5.76 4.74
CA LYS A 227 -19.37 -5.26 4.89
C LYS A 227 -19.44 -3.74 4.83
N ASP A 228 -18.50 -3.08 5.50
CA ASP A 228 -18.45 -1.61 5.60
C ASP A 228 -17.50 -0.98 4.56
N ASN A 229 -17.02 -1.77 3.60
CA ASN A 229 -16.18 -1.27 2.53
C ASN A 229 -17.05 -0.59 1.47
N ALA A 230 -16.84 0.71 1.25
CA ALA A 230 -17.64 1.54 0.35
C ALA A 230 -17.70 0.98 -1.09
N PHE A 231 -16.59 0.46 -1.60
CA PHE A 231 -16.53 -0.14 -2.93
C PHE A 231 -17.40 -1.39 -3.03
N TRP A 232 -17.29 -2.34 -2.09
CA TRP A 232 -18.12 -3.56 -2.10
C TRP A 232 -19.60 -3.28 -1.83
N MET A 233 -19.91 -2.19 -1.11
CA MET A 233 -21.29 -1.70 -0.96
C MET A 233 -21.85 -1.18 -2.28
N GLU A 234 -21.10 -0.36 -3.01
CA GLU A 234 -21.50 0.17 -4.33
C GLU A 234 -21.78 -0.96 -5.32
N GLN A 235 -20.93 -1.99 -5.31
CA GLN A 235 -21.09 -3.17 -6.18
C GLN A 235 -22.16 -4.16 -5.69
N LYS A 236 -22.90 -3.86 -4.60
CA LYS A 236 -23.93 -4.74 -4.00
C LYS A 236 -23.40 -6.14 -3.64
N MET A 237 -22.10 -6.28 -3.34
CA MET A 237 -21.45 -7.56 -3.03
C MET A 237 -21.03 -7.71 -1.56
N ARG A 238 -21.35 -6.75 -0.69
CA ARG A 238 -20.93 -6.69 0.72
C ARG A 238 -21.11 -7.98 1.54
N THR A 239 -22.12 -8.79 1.24
CA THR A 239 -22.46 -10.07 1.92
C THR A 239 -22.36 -11.29 1.01
N SER A 240 -21.72 -11.15 -0.16
CA SER A 240 -21.58 -12.28 -1.08
C SER A 240 -20.63 -13.34 -0.52
N THR A 241 -21.06 -14.59 -0.52
CA THR A 241 -20.22 -15.76 -0.21
C THR A 241 -19.02 -15.82 -1.15
N ALA A 242 -19.21 -15.47 -2.43
CA ALA A 242 -18.12 -15.44 -3.41
C ALA A 242 -17.02 -14.45 -2.98
N LEU A 243 -17.40 -13.24 -2.56
CA LEU A 243 -16.45 -12.25 -2.07
C LEU A 243 -15.65 -12.78 -0.86
N ARG A 244 -16.33 -13.40 0.11
CA ARG A 244 -15.65 -13.99 1.29
C ARG A 244 -14.69 -15.10 0.88
N LEU A 245 -15.09 -15.97 -0.04
CA LEU A 245 -14.23 -17.02 -0.57
C LEU A 245 -12.97 -16.43 -1.21
N TYR A 246 -13.09 -15.41 -2.04
CA TYR A 246 -11.94 -14.75 -2.67
C TYR A 246 -11.04 -14.01 -1.68
N VAL A 247 -11.59 -13.46 -0.60
CA VAL A 247 -10.80 -12.91 0.50
C VAL A 247 -9.95 -14.02 1.17
N HIS A 248 -10.55 -15.18 1.44
CA HIS A 248 -9.83 -16.34 1.98
C HIS A 248 -8.72 -16.81 1.01
N GLN A 249 -9.04 -16.93 -0.27
CA GLN A 249 -8.06 -17.33 -1.30
C GLN A 249 -6.91 -16.34 -1.40
N GLY A 250 -7.22 -15.03 -1.40
CA GLY A 250 -6.21 -13.99 -1.37
C GLY A 250 -5.32 -14.10 -0.14
N ALA A 251 -5.88 -14.41 1.02
CA ALA A 251 -5.09 -14.65 2.23
C ALA A 251 -4.14 -15.85 2.07
N TYR A 252 -4.62 -17.00 1.57
CA TYR A 252 -3.76 -18.17 1.32
C TYR A 252 -2.63 -17.88 0.34
N VAL A 253 -2.95 -17.24 -0.80
CA VAL A 253 -1.94 -16.86 -1.81
C VAL A 253 -0.89 -15.94 -1.18
N GLY A 254 -1.32 -14.88 -0.50
CA GLY A 254 -0.41 -13.93 0.12
C GLY A 254 0.44 -14.55 1.24
N PHE A 255 -0.14 -15.47 2.01
CA PHE A 255 0.56 -16.17 3.07
C PHE A 255 1.70 -17.02 2.53
N HIS A 256 1.44 -17.84 1.50
CA HIS A 256 2.47 -18.68 0.86
C HIS A 256 3.56 -17.82 0.23
N VAL A 257 3.19 -16.77 -0.50
CA VAL A 257 4.17 -15.83 -1.09
C VAL A 257 5.06 -15.23 0.00
N GLY A 258 4.46 -14.74 1.10
CA GLY A 258 5.24 -14.17 2.19
C GLY A 258 6.09 -15.19 2.94
N TYR A 259 5.62 -16.43 3.08
CA TYR A 259 6.41 -17.53 3.65
C TYR A 259 7.63 -17.84 2.77
N PHE A 260 7.47 -17.94 1.46
CA PHE A 260 8.60 -18.18 0.56
C PHE A 260 9.61 -17.04 0.54
N LEU A 261 9.15 -15.79 0.69
CA LEU A 261 10.06 -14.66 0.87
C LEU A 261 10.86 -14.80 2.18
N ALA A 262 10.18 -15.09 3.29
CA ALA A 262 10.84 -15.31 4.59
C ALA A 262 11.83 -16.49 4.54
N PHE A 263 11.44 -17.59 3.89
CA PHE A 263 12.28 -18.78 3.66
C PHE A 263 13.50 -18.45 2.80
N GLY A 264 13.34 -17.66 1.74
CA GLY A 264 14.44 -17.20 0.89
C GLY A 264 15.44 -16.34 1.68
N VAL A 265 14.95 -15.39 2.49
CA VAL A 265 15.80 -14.58 3.37
C VAL A 265 16.56 -15.45 4.36
N THR A 266 15.89 -16.41 5.02
CA THR A 266 16.56 -17.34 5.93
C THR A 266 17.60 -18.19 5.23
N SER A 267 17.31 -18.65 4.01
CA SER A 267 18.26 -19.45 3.23
C SER A 267 19.51 -18.67 2.87
N VAL A 268 19.38 -17.40 2.46
CA VAL A 268 20.52 -16.51 2.20
C VAL A 268 21.32 -16.25 3.48
N GLN A 269 20.64 -16.00 4.60
CA GLN A 269 21.29 -15.80 5.90
C GLN A 269 22.13 -17.00 6.32
N VAL A 270 21.59 -18.22 6.17
CA VAL A 270 22.32 -19.46 6.48
C VAL A 270 23.50 -19.66 5.52
N LEU A 271 23.31 -19.45 4.21
CA LEU A 271 24.39 -19.55 3.23
C LEU A 271 25.52 -18.54 3.48
N ALA A 272 25.18 -17.36 4.00
CA ALA A 272 26.14 -16.33 4.38
C ALA A 272 26.80 -16.56 5.75
N GLY A 273 26.43 -17.62 6.48
CA GLY A 273 26.97 -17.90 7.82
C GLY A 273 26.58 -16.85 8.86
N LEU A 274 25.48 -16.12 8.65
CA LEU A 274 25.03 -15.07 9.56
C LEU A 274 24.24 -15.68 10.72
N SER A 275 24.51 -15.22 11.95
CA SER A 275 23.79 -15.66 13.13
C SER A 275 22.33 -15.18 13.11
N ALA A 276 21.44 -15.93 13.78
CA ALA A 276 20.04 -15.55 13.95
C ALA A 276 19.93 -14.36 14.91
N ILE A 277 19.52 -13.19 14.39
CA ILE A 277 19.26 -12.01 15.21
C ILE A 277 17.76 -12.00 15.57
N PRO A 278 17.37 -11.99 16.86
CA PRO A 278 15.98 -12.20 17.28
C PRO A 278 14.95 -11.30 16.60
N TRP A 279 15.26 -10.01 16.44
CA TRP A 279 14.33 -9.07 15.80
C TRP A 279 14.14 -9.35 14.29
N ILE A 280 15.18 -9.87 13.62
CA ILE A 280 15.06 -10.30 12.21
C ILE A 280 14.15 -11.51 12.10
N GLU A 281 14.29 -12.49 13.02
CA GLU A 281 13.41 -13.66 13.05
C GLU A 281 11.95 -13.28 13.30
N MET A 282 11.70 -12.31 14.19
CA MET A 282 10.36 -11.75 14.38
C MET A 282 9.82 -11.13 13.08
N ILE A 283 10.62 -10.31 12.38
CA ILE A 283 10.20 -9.68 11.12
C ILE A 283 9.87 -10.75 10.06
N LYS A 284 10.68 -11.79 9.92
CA LYS A 284 10.42 -12.89 8.97
C LYS A 284 9.05 -13.52 9.20
N THR A 285 8.65 -13.74 10.45
CA THR A 285 7.32 -14.30 10.77
C THR A 285 6.17 -13.32 10.54
N ILE A 286 6.43 -12.01 10.51
CA ILE A 286 5.45 -10.97 10.20
C ILE A 286 5.18 -10.85 8.70
N ILE A 287 6.19 -11.09 7.85
CA ILE A 287 6.07 -10.98 6.37
C ILE A 287 4.88 -11.78 5.81
N PRO A 288 4.72 -13.09 6.11
CA PRO A 288 3.56 -13.88 5.67
C PRO A 288 2.22 -13.25 6.07
N ILE A 289 2.13 -12.69 7.27
CA ILE A 289 0.91 -12.10 7.81
C ILE A 289 0.53 -10.83 7.04
N ILE A 290 1.50 -9.92 6.84
CA ILE A 290 1.28 -8.66 6.13
C ILE A 290 0.87 -8.92 4.68
N ILE A 291 1.60 -9.80 3.98
CA ILE A 291 1.33 -10.12 2.58
C ILE A 291 0.00 -10.87 2.44
N SER A 292 -0.32 -11.79 3.37
CA SER A 292 -1.64 -12.43 3.46
C SER A 292 -2.76 -11.41 3.62
N TYR A 293 -2.66 -10.49 4.58
CA TYR A 293 -3.67 -9.45 4.83
C TYR A 293 -3.89 -8.53 3.62
N THR A 294 -2.79 -8.15 2.97
CA THR A 294 -2.81 -7.29 1.78
C THR A 294 -3.45 -8.02 0.59
N SER A 295 -3.04 -9.26 0.36
CA SER A 295 -3.56 -10.09 -0.74
C SER A 295 -5.04 -10.45 -0.54
N ALA A 296 -5.49 -10.66 0.70
CA ALA A 296 -6.90 -10.88 1.03
C ALA A 296 -7.81 -9.70 0.60
N GLN A 297 -7.25 -8.49 0.47
CA GLN A 297 -7.97 -7.31 -0.02
C GLN A 297 -7.80 -7.11 -1.53
N ILE A 298 -6.58 -7.28 -2.04
CA ILE A 298 -6.24 -6.99 -3.44
C ILE A 298 -6.78 -8.05 -4.39
N VAL A 299 -6.70 -9.34 -4.06
CA VAL A 299 -7.11 -10.43 -4.95
C VAL A 299 -8.58 -10.34 -5.35
N PRO A 300 -9.56 -10.23 -4.43
CA PRO A 300 -10.96 -10.08 -4.83
C PRO A 300 -11.20 -8.82 -5.67
N TYR A 301 -10.51 -7.71 -5.35
CA TYR A 301 -10.61 -6.46 -6.11
C TYR A 301 -10.11 -6.62 -7.54
N ASN A 302 -8.93 -7.22 -7.73
CA ASN A 302 -8.33 -7.44 -9.05
C ASN A 302 -9.16 -8.41 -9.90
N LEU A 303 -9.68 -9.48 -9.31
CA LEU A 303 -10.56 -10.42 -10.02
C LEU A 303 -11.87 -9.75 -10.45
N TRP A 304 -12.46 -8.91 -9.57
CA TRP A 304 -13.62 -8.14 -9.96
C TRP A 304 -13.30 -7.14 -11.08
N LEU A 305 -12.15 -6.45 -11.04
CA LEU A 305 -11.75 -5.54 -12.12
C LEU A 305 -11.59 -6.28 -13.46
N ALA A 306 -11.02 -7.49 -13.43
CA ALA A 306 -10.77 -8.30 -14.62
C ALA A 306 -12.08 -8.85 -15.23
N TYR A 307 -12.97 -9.41 -14.41
CA TYR A 307 -14.16 -10.13 -14.89
C TYR A 307 -15.47 -9.37 -14.75
N ARG A 308 -15.45 -8.22 -14.05
CA ARG A 308 -16.64 -7.43 -13.65
C ARG A 308 -17.68 -8.20 -12.84
N ARG A 309 -17.31 -9.37 -12.33
CA ARG A 309 -18.13 -10.26 -11.48
C ARG A 309 -17.23 -11.11 -10.60
N LEU A 310 -17.81 -11.68 -9.54
CA LEU A 310 -17.20 -12.71 -8.71
C LEU A 310 -18.15 -13.90 -8.65
N ASP A 311 -17.84 -14.97 -9.39
CA ASP A 311 -18.59 -16.23 -9.36
C ASP A 311 -17.77 -17.30 -8.64
N ILE A 312 -18.41 -18.15 -7.84
CA ILE A 312 -17.75 -19.27 -7.15
C ILE A 312 -17.12 -20.24 -8.16
N ARG A 313 -17.73 -20.38 -9.35
CA ARG A 313 -17.22 -21.25 -10.42
C ARG A 313 -15.83 -20.81 -10.90
N ASP A 314 -15.59 -19.51 -10.93
CA ASP A 314 -14.31 -18.91 -11.32
C ASP A 314 -13.27 -19.05 -10.18
N GLY A 315 -13.71 -19.37 -8.96
CA GLY A 315 -12.89 -19.46 -7.75
C GLY A 315 -12.46 -20.88 -7.37
N GLY A 316 -13.05 -21.93 -7.96
CA GLY A 316 -12.85 -23.32 -7.53
C GLY A 316 -11.38 -23.77 -7.59
N ILE A 317 -10.63 -23.34 -8.60
CA ILE A 317 -9.22 -23.73 -8.77
C ILE A 317 -8.33 -23.25 -7.61
N PHE A 318 -8.71 -22.17 -6.94
CA PHE A 318 -7.91 -21.56 -5.89
C PHE A 318 -8.01 -22.29 -4.54
N PHE A 319 -8.90 -23.29 -4.39
CA PHE A 319 -8.88 -24.18 -3.21
C PHE A 319 -7.58 -24.98 -3.11
N ILE A 320 -6.87 -25.16 -4.23
CA ILE A 320 -5.55 -25.81 -4.24
C ILE A 320 -4.55 -25.08 -3.32
N PHE A 321 -4.69 -23.76 -3.13
CA PHE A 321 -3.81 -22.99 -2.27
C PHE A 321 -3.95 -23.33 -0.78
N ALA A 322 -5.11 -23.86 -0.34
CA ALA A 322 -5.25 -24.36 1.02
C ALA A 322 -4.45 -25.65 1.24
N LEU A 323 -4.40 -26.51 0.20
CA LEU A 323 -3.63 -27.76 0.22
C LEU A 323 -2.13 -27.54 -0.03
N LEU A 324 -1.77 -26.42 -0.64
CA LEU A 324 -0.39 -26.12 -1.02
C LEU A 324 0.56 -26.13 0.19
N GLY A 325 0.11 -25.68 1.36
CA GLY A 325 0.90 -25.70 2.59
C GLY A 325 1.30 -27.12 3.04
N PRO A 326 0.33 -28.01 3.30
CA PRO A 326 0.61 -29.43 3.56
C PRO A 326 1.44 -30.11 2.46
N LEU A 327 1.17 -29.82 1.19
CA LEU A 327 1.96 -30.37 0.08
C LEU A 327 3.42 -29.89 0.12
N TRP A 328 3.65 -28.62 0.45
CA TRP A 328 5.01 -28.10 0.67
C TRP A 328 5.68 -28.72 1.89
N ALA A 329 4.93 -28.95 2.97
CA ALA A 329 5.45 -29.63 4.16
C ALA A 329 5.97 -31.03 3.80
N LEU A 330 5.18 -31.81 3.06
CA LEU A 330 5.59 -33.13 2.56
C LEU A 330 6.78 -33.04 1.61
N PHE A 331 6.79 -32.05 0.71
CA PHE A 331 7.92 -31.80 -0.18
C PHE A 331 9.21 -31.52 0.60
N PHE A 332 9.18 -30.65 1.62
CA PHE A 332 10.38 -30.35 2.41
C PHE A 332 10.87 -31.56 3.21
N LEU A 333 9.97 -32.44 3.66
CA LEU A 333 10.35 -33.69 4.33
C LEU A 333 11.02 -34.66 3.36
N GLU A 334 10.40 -34.91 2.21
CA GLU A 334 10.92 -35.84 1.20
C GLU A 334 12.30 -35.39 0.68
N PHE A 335 12.45 -34.09 0.44
CA PHE A 335 13.68 -33.53 -0.11
C PHE A 335 14.63 -32.98 0.97
N HIS A 336 14.43 -33.34 2.25
CA HIS A 336 15.22 -32.81 3.35
C HIS A 336 16.73 -33.01 3.10
N GLU A 337 17.17 -34.21 2.73
CA GLU A 337 18.59 -34.50 2.48
C GLU A 337 19.19 -33.62 1.38
N VAL A 338 18.42 -33.35 0.33
CA VAL A 338 18.81 -32.45 -0.78
C VAL A 338 18.99 -31.03 -0.27
N PHE A 339 18.12 -30.58 0.64
CA PHE A 339 18.25 -29.26 1.24
C PHE A 339 19.27 -29.20 2.37
N SER A 340 19.64 -30.31 3.02
CA SER A 340 20.66 -30.31 4.07
C SER A 340 22.05 -29.98 3.52
N ASN A 341 22.37 -30.40 2.30
CA ASN A 341 23.63 -30.06 1.65
C ASN A 341 23.62 -28.59 1.15
N PRO A 342 24.59 -27.74 1.56
CA PRO A 342 24.60 -26.32 1.20
C PRO A 342 24.68 -26.04 -0.31
N LEU A 343 25.41 -26.87 -1.06
CA LEU A 343 25.62 -26.68 -2.49
C LEU A 343 24.34 -26.98 -3.27
N THR A 344 23.74 -28.15 -3.03
CA THR A 344 22.47 -28.54 -3.67
C THR A 344 21.36 -27.57 -3.30
N ARG A 345 21.32 -27.09 -2.05
CA ARG A 345 20.40 -26.03 -1.61
C ARG A 345 20.57 -24.75 -2.44
N ALA A 346 21.80 -24.25 -2.57
CA ALA A 346 22.07 -23.04 -3.35
C ALA A 346 21.64 -23.21 -4.82
N VAL A 347 21.92 -24.37 -5.41
CA VAL A 347 21.50 -24.71 -6.79
C VAL A 347 19.98 -24.72 -6.92
N VAL A 348 19.25 -25.38 -6.02
CA VAL A 348 17.78 -25.44 -6.05
C VAL A 348 17.16 -24.04 -5.89
N ILE A 349 17.69 -23.23 -4.99
CA ILE A 349 17.23 -21.84 -4.80
C ILE A 349 17.48 -21.01 -6.06
N LEU A 350 18.67 -21.09 -6.65
CA LEU A 350 19.00 -20.38 -7.88
C LEU A 350 18.07 -20.79 -9.02
N LEU A 351 17.85 -22.10 -9.20
CA LEU A 351 16.92 -22.62 -10.21
C LEU A 351 15.49 -22.10 -9.99
N ALA A 352 15.00 -22.13 -8.75
CA ALA A 352 13.68 -21.62 -8.42
C ALA A 352 13.54 -20.11 -8.72
N VAL A 353 14.54 -19.31 -8.36
CA VAL A 353 14.59 -17.87 -8.67
C VAL A 353 14.64 -17.64 -10.18
N THR A 354 15.47 -18.39 -10.92
CA THR A 354 15.54 -18.29 -12.39
C THR A 354 14.19 -18.62 -13.02
N ILE A 355 13.54 -19.71 -12.62
CA ILE A 355 12.22 -20.09 -13.14
C ILE A 355 11.15 -19.03 -12.84
N LEU A 356 11.25 -18.32 -11.70
CA LEU A 356 10.32 -17.24 -11.36
C LEU A 356 10.58 -15.95 -12.15
N VAL A 357 11.85 -15.58 -12.32
CA VAL A 357 12.25 -14.30 -12.93
C VAL A 357 12.15 -14.35 -14.46
N THR A 358 12.61 -15.43 -15.10
CA THR A 358 12.70 -15.54 -16.56
C THR A 358 11.36 -15.29 -17.28
N PRO A 359 10.22 -15.88 -16.88
CA PRO A 359 8.93 -15.61 -17.52
C PRO A 359 8.48 -14.16 -17.38
N GLN A 360 8.78 -13.52 -16.24
CA GLN A 360 8.45 -12.11 -16.04
C GLN A 360 9.27 -11.21 -16.96
N THR A 361 10.58 -11.45 -17.06
CA THR A 361 11.46 -10.70 -17.97
C THR A 361 11.02 -10.85 -19.43
N ILE A 362 10.64 -12.06 -19.86
CA ILE A 362 10.11 -12.32 -21.20
C ILE A 362 8.81 -11.54 -21.44
N LYS A 363 7.88 -11.56 -20.48
CA LYS A 363 6.61 -10.84 -20.57
C LYS A 363 6.81 -9.33 -20.69
N TYR A 364 7.74 -8.76 -19.92
CA TYR A 364 8.10 -7.34 -20.01
C TYR A 364 8.69 -6.98 -21.38
N ARG A 365 9.56 -7.83 -21.93
CA ARG A 365 10.17 -7.60 -23.24
C ARG A 365 9.15 -7.61 -24.38
N ILE A 366 8.20 -8.54 -24.35
CA ILE A 366 7.12 -8.63 -25.37
C ILE A 366 6.21 -7.40 -25.30
N LYS A 367 5.90 -6.90 -24.10
CA LYS A 367 5.02 -5.74 -23.94
C LYS A 367 5.69 -4.44 -24.38
N GLY A 368 7.00 -4.31 -24.19
CA GLY A 368 7.78 -3.16 -24.65
C GLY A 368 8.05 -3.13 -26.17
N SER A 369 7.85 -4.23 -26.90
CA SER A 369 8.00 -4.26 -28.36
C SER A 369 6.70 -3.99 -29.13
N GLN A 370 5.56 -3.87 -28.43
CA GLN A 370 4.24 -3.58 -29.01
C GLN A 370 3.84 -2.09 -28.86
N THR A 371 4.71 -1.29 -28.26
CA THR A 371 4.62 0.17 -28.14
C THR A 371 5.70 0.80 -28.98
#